data_AF-A0A1I0KIE0-F1
#
_entry.id   AF-A0A1I0KIE0-F1
#
_cell.length_a   1.000
_cell.length_b   1.000
_cell.length_c   1.000
_cell.angle_alpha   90.00
_cell.angle_beta   90.00
_cell.angle_gamma   90.00
#
_symmetry.space_group_name_H-M   'P 1'
#
loop_
_entity.id
_entity.type
_entity.pdbx_description
1 polymer ?
#
loop_
_entity_poly.entity_id
_entity_poly.type
_entity_poly.pdbx_seq_one_letter_code
_entity_poly.pdbx_strand_id
1 'polypeptide(L)'
;MARLRLIKEIKVRTSDDCLGVCSYSNVVVVRPRPTARRGGARPTWLGFVLDDLVVDAIGHWAAQGGPGAAPVPEILTLYEIQPPRRPHPAGRRRA
;
A
#
# COMPACT_ATOMS: atom_id res chain seq x y z
N MET A 1 -0.01 25.81 7.12
CA MET A 1 0.85 25.61 8.30
C MET A 1 1.41 24.20 8.19
N ALA A 2 2.71 24.13 7.89
CA ALA A 2 3.67 23.00 7.91
C ALA A 2 3.20 21.56 7.53
N ARG A 3 3.90 20.74 6.75
CA ARG A 3 5.20 20.77 6.06
C ARG A 3 5.43 19.31 5.70
N LEU A 4 5.57 18.93 4.44
CA LEU A 4 6.33 17.70 4.12
C LEU A 4 7.54 18.08 3.29
N ARG A 5 8.64 18.33 4.02
CA ARG A 5 9.98 18.24 3.48
C ARG A 5 10.25 16.78 3.14
N LEU A 6 10.39 16.52 1.85
CA LEU A 6 11.32 15.57 1.24
C LEU A 6 11.46 14.23 1.99
N ILE A 7 10.46 13.38 1.84
CA ILE A 7 10.64 11.95 2.03
C ILE A 7 11.53 11.46 0.90
N LYS A 8 12.76 11.05 1.21
CA LYS A 8 13.61 10.31 0.28
C LYS A 8 12.80 9.13 -0.26
N GLU A 9 12.77 9.04 -1.59
CA GLU A 9 11.67 8.65 -2.49
C GLU A 9 10.76 7.47 -2.04
N ILE A 10 9.54 7.80 -1.60
CA ILE A 10 8.43 6.84 -1.69
C ILE A 10 7.93 6.87 -3.15
N LYS A 11 8.13 5.77 -3.88
CA LYS A 11 7.60 5.64 -5.24
C LYS A 11 6.13 5.22 -5.21
N VAL A 12 5.25 6.16 -5.50
CA VAL A 12 3.83 5.89 -5.74
C VAL A 12 3.64 5.56 -7.22
N ARG A 13 2.81 4.56 -7.51
CA ARG A 13 2.33 4.30 -8.86
C ARG A 13 0.88 3.88 -8.79
N THR A 14 0.12 4.21 -9.82
CA THR A 14 -1.15 3.56 -10.11
C THR A 14 -0.87 2.17 -10.67
N SER A 15 -1.78 1.22 -10.44
CA SER A 15 -1.71 -0.09 -11.08
C SER A 15 -2.49 -0.08 -12.38
N ASP A 16 -1.81 -0.34 -13.49
CA ASP A 16 -2.47 -0.59 -14.78
C ASP A 16 -3.16 -1.96 -14.80
N ASP A 17 -2.68 -2.89 -13.96
CA ASP A 17 -3.27 -4.21 -13.78
C ASP A 17 -4.40 -4.16 -12.76
N CYS A 18 -5.51 -4.82 -13.06
CA CYS A 18 -6.65 -4.99 -12.16
C CYS A 18 -6.23 -5.76 -10.90
N LEU A 19 -6.51 -5.17 -9.73
CA LEU A 19 -6.22 -5.81 -8.43
C LEU A 19 -7.29 -6.82 -8.01
N GLY A 20 -8.43 -6.90 -8.70
CA GLY A 20 -9.46 -7.93 -8.48
C GLY A 20 -10.23 -7.81 -7.16
N VAL A 21 -10.15 -6.65 -6.49
CA VAL A 21 -10.68 -6.43 -5.13
C VAL A 21 -11.56 -5.17 -5.06
N CYS A 22 -12.33 -4.90 -6.11
CA CYS A 22 -13.14 -3.68 -6.24
C CYS A 22 -14.23 -3.53 -5.16
N SER A 23 -14.64 -4.61 -4.50
CA SER A 23 -15.57 -4.56 -3.35
C SER A 23 -15.05 -3.74 -2.18
N TYR A 24 -13.74 -3.49 -2.13
CA TYR A 24 -13.08 -2.69 -1.11
C TYR A 24 -12.84 -1.24 -1.56
N SER A 25 -13.51 -0.76 -2.63
CA SER A 25 -13.38 0.61 -3.14
C SER A 25 -11.91 0.95 -3.52
N ASN A 26 -11.37 2.06 -3.02
CA ASN A 26 -9.98 2.46 -3.23
C ASN A 26 -9.02 1.54 -2.48
N VAL A 27 -8.12 0.89 -3.23
CA VAL A 27 -7.14 -0.06 -2.68
C VAL A 27 -5.72 0.47 -2.85
N VAL A 28 -4.99 0.50 -1.74
CA VAL A 28 -3.56 0.82 -1.69
C VAL A 28 -2.78 -0.43 -1.29
N VAL A 29 -1.73 -0.74 -2.04
CA VAL A 29 -0.83 -1.86 -1.74
C VAL A 29 0.54 -1.33 -1.37
N VAL A 30 0.89 -1.43 -0.09
CA VAL A 30 2.21 -1.02 0.40
C VAL A 30 3.17 -2.19 0.24
N ARG A 31 4.18 -2.03 -0.63
CA ARG A 31 5.16 -3.08 -0.91
C ARG A 31 6.35 -2.98 0.06
N PRO A 32 6.81 -4.10 0.65
CA PRO A 32 8.01 -4.10 1.47
C PRO A 32 9.24 -3.75 0.62
N ARG A 33 10.22 -3.09 1.26
CA ARG A 33 11.54 -2.87 0.66
C ARG A 33 12.21 -4.21 0.31
N PRO A 34 13.14 -4.24 -0.67
CA PRO A 34 13.79 -5.48 -1.08
C PRO A 34 14.43 -6.28 0.06
N THR A 35 15.04 -5.62 1.04
CA THR A 35 15.61 -6.25 2.24
C THR A 35 14.55 -6.91 3.12
N ALA A 36 13.48 -6.19 3.47
CA ALA A 36 12.36 -6.72 4.25
C ALA A 36 11.67 -7.90 3.54
N ARG A 37 11.49 -7.80 2.22
CA ARG A 37 10.92 -8.90 1.40
C ARG A 37 11.77 -10.17 1.46
N ARG A 38 13.10 -10.04 1.44
CA ARG A 38 14.02 -11.20 1.60
C ARG A 38 13.90 -11.84 2.98
N GLY A 39 13.58 -11.04 4.00
CA GLY A 39 13.25 -11.52 5.35
C GLY A 39 11.83 -12.09 5.51
N GLY A 40 11.07 -12.25 4.41
CA GLY A 40 9.74 -12.84 4.43
C GLY A 40 8.59 -11.83 4.57
N ALA A 41 8.87 -10.52 4.67
CA ALA A 41 7.82 -9.51 4.71
C ALA A 41 6.94 -9.56 3.44
N ARG A 42 5.63 -9.45 3.64
CA ARG A 42 4.62 -9.47 2.57
C ARG A 42 4.02 -8.08 2.37
N PRO A 43 3.45 -7.79 1.18
CA PRO A 43 2.69 -6.56 0.98
C PRO A 43 1.49 -6.48 1.91
N THR A 44 1.21 -5.28 2.42
CA THR A 44 -0.03 -4.98 3.14
C THR A 44 -1.03 -4.38 2.16
N TRP A 45 -2.25 -4.90 2.20
CA TRP A 45 -3.36 -4.49 1.35
C TRP A 45 -4.34 -3.69 2.18
N LEU A 46 -4.61 -2.47 1.75
CA LEU A 46 -5.50 -1.54 2.44
C LEU A 46 -6.68 -1.20 1.53
N GLY A 47 -7.90 -1.50 1.98
CA GLY A 47 -9.14 -1.13 1.30
C GLY A 47 -9.74 0.14 1.88
N PHE A 48 -10.79 0.65 1.24
CA PHE A 48 -11.59 1.80 1.70
C PHE A 48 -10.75 3.05 2.00
N VAL A 49 -9.64 3.26 1.28
CA VAL A 49 -8.77 4.42 1.46
C VAL A 49 -9.41 5.64 0.80
N LEU A 50 -10.26 6.33 1.56
CA LEU A 50 -11.07 7.47 1.11
C LEU A 50 -10.79 8.76 1.89
N ASP A 51 -10.01 8.69 2.96
CA ASP A 51 -9.77 9.79 3.89
C ASP A 51 -8.28 10.19 3.89
N ASP A 52 -8.02 11.51 3.86
CA ASP A 52 -6.67 12.07 3.84
C ASP A 52 -5.84 11.67 5.07
N LEU A 53 -6.48 11.49 6.23
CA LEU A 53 -5.82 11.03 7.46
C LEU A 53 -5.26 9.62 7.29
N VAL A 54 -5.96 8.75 6.56
CA VAL A 54 -5.51 7.38 6.25
C VAL A 54 -4.37 7.44 5.22
N VAL A 55 -4.48 8.31 4.22
CA VAL A 55 -3.43 8.53 3.22
C VAL A 55 -2.13 9.01 3.89
N ASP A 56 -2.23 9.96 4.82
CA ASP A 56 -1.10 10.48 5.59
C ASP A 56 -0.47 9.40 6.48
N ALA A 57 -1.30 8.59 7.15
CA ALA A 57 -0.81 7.46 7.94
C ALA A 57 -0.05 6.44 7.08
N ILE A 58 -0.54 6.14 5.87
CA ILE A 58 0.17 5.29 4.90
C ILE A 58 1.50 5.93 4.48
N GLY A 59 1.50 7.23 4.16
CA GLY A 59 2.69 7.97 3.76
C GLY A 59 3.77 7.97 4.84
N HIS A 60 3.41 8.29 6.08
CA HIS A 60 4.32 8.26 7.22
C HIS A 60 4.86 6.86 7.50
N TRP A 61 4.01 5.83 7.45
CA TRP A 61 4.45 4.46 7.65
C TRP A 61 5.39 3.97 6.54
N ALA A 62 5.10 4.27 5.28
CA ALA A 62 5.96 3.95 4.15
C ALA A 62 7.31 4.69 4.22
N ALA A 63 7.34 5.92 4.75
CA ALA A 63 8.57 6.66 5.01
C ALA A 63 9.47 5.92 6.02
N GLN A 64 8.87 5.34 7.05
CA GLN A 64 9.55 4.52 8.07
C GLN A 64 9.99 3.14 7.55
N GLY A 65 9.63 2.78 6.32
CA GLY A 65 10.04 1.55 5.65
C GLY A 65 8.90 0.56 5.40
N GLY A 66 7.72 0.82 5.95
CA GLY A 66 6.51 0.03 5.69
C GLY A 66 6.58 -1.42 6.20
N PRO A 67 5.89 -2.36 5.53
CA PRO A 67 5.76 -3.74 5.98
C PRO A 67 7.11 -4.42 6.24
N GLY A 68 7.22 -5.03 7.42
CA GLY A 68 8.42 -5.75 7.88
C GLY A 68 9.58 -4.86 8.32
N ALA A 69 9.47 -3.53 8.20
CA ALA A 69 10.45 -2.58 8.74
C ALA A 69 9.88 -1.77 9.91
N ALA A 70 8.58 -1.45 9.88
CA ALA A 70 7.85 -0.80 10.96
C ALA A 70 6.53 -1.54 11.21
N PRO A 71 6.03 -1.61 12.46
CA PRO A 71 4.71 -2.18 12.73
C PRO A 71 3.64 -1.41 11.95
N VAL A 72 2.56 -2.11 11.60
CA VAL A 72 1.40 -1.46 10.97
C VAL A 72 0.78 -0.53 12.02
N PRO A 73 0.59 0.77 11.73
CA PRO A 73 -0.11 1.68 12.62
C PRO A 73 -1.52 1.16 12.92
N GLU A 74 -1.97 1.28 14.17
CA GLU A 74 -3.27 0.77 14.62
C GLU A 74 -4.42 1.22 13.72
N ILE A 75 -4.43 2.49 13.32
CA ILE A 75 -5.44 3.00 12.40
C ILE A 75 -5.49 2.25 11.06
N LEU A 76 -4.35 1.83 10.51
CA LEU A 76 -4.31 1.10 9.24
C LEU A 76 -4.79 -0.34 9.37
N THR A 77 -4.76 -0.92 10.57
CA THR A 77 -5.29 -2.27 10.82
C THR A 77 -6.79 -2.37 10.53
N LEU A 78 -7.53 -1.27 10.70
CA LEU A 78 -8.96 -1.17 10.37
C LEU A 78 -9.24 -1.25 8.85
N TYR A 79 -8.22 -0.93 8.04
CA TYR A 79 -8.32 -0.91 6.59
C TYR A 79 -7.67 -2.14 5.96
N GLU A 80 -7.08 -3.06 6.75
CA GLU A 80 -6.45 -4.26 6.21
C GLU A 80 -7.48 -5.18 5.55
N ILE A 81 -7.19 -5.54 4.30
CA ILE A 81 -7.98 -6.48 3.52
C ILE A 81 -7.12 -7.66 3.10
N GLN A 82 -7.76 -8.77 2.79
CA GLN A 82 -7.05 -9.92 2.23
C GLN A 82 -6.71 -9.66 0.75
N PRO A 83 -5.50 -10.04 0.28
CA PRO A 83 -5.21 -10.06 -1.14
C PRO A 83 -6.19 -10.98 -1.88
N PRO A 84 -6.41 -10.76 -3.20
CA PRO A 84 -7.25 -11.64 -3.98
C PRO A 84 -6.69 -13.08 -3.96
N ARG A 85 -7.55 -14.07 -3.68
CA ARG A 85 -7.16 -15.49 -3.62
C ARG A 85 -6.55 -16.01 -4.92
N ARG A 86 -6.97 -15.43 -6.05
CA ARG A 86 -6.40 -15.66 -7.38
C ARG A 86 -6.12 -14.29 -8.00
N PRO A 87 -4.91 -14.07 -8.56
CA PRO A 87 -4.65 -12.87 -9.35
C PRO A 87 -5.74 -12.74 -10.41
N HIS A 88 -6.34 -11.56 -10.52
CA HIS A 88 -7.17 -11.29 -11.67
C HIS A 88 -6.27 -11.38 -12.92
N PRO A 89 -6.72 -12.00 -14.02
CA PRO A 89 -5.94 -11.98 -15.25
C PRO A 89 -5.62 -10.51 -15.57
N ALA A 90 -4.33 -10.21 -15.68
CA ALA A 90 -3.89 -8.86 -15.99
C ALA A 90 -4.62 -8.40 -17.25
N GLY A 91 -5.29 -7.25 -17.19
CA GLY A 91 -5.86 -6.63 -18.38
C GLY A 91 -4.75 -6.43 -19.41
N ARG A 92 -5.07 -6.54 -20.71
CA ARG A 92 -4.08 -6.25 -21.77
C ARG A 92 -3.42 -4.90 -21.47
N ARG A 93 -2.09 -4.89 -21.32
CA ARG A 93 -1.30 -3.66 -21.30
C ARG A 93 -1.66 -2.89 -22.57
N ARG A 94 -2.14 -1.65 -22.45
CA ARG A 94 -2.17 -0.74 -23.59
C ARG A 94 -0.71 -0.39 -23.89
N ALA A 95 -0.26 -0.74 -25.09
CA ALA A 95 1.06 -0.41 -25.61
C ALA A 95 1.20 1.10 -25.80
#